data_AF-A0A935XHQ8-F1
#
_entry.id   AF-A0A935XHQ8-F1
#
_cell.length_a   1.000
_cell.length_b   1.000
_cell.length_c   1.000
_cell.angle_alpha   90.00
_cell.angle_beta   90.00
_cell.angle_gamma   90.00
#
_symmetry.space_group_name_H-M   'P 1'
#
loop_
_entity.id
_entity.type
_entity.pdbx_description
1 polymer ?
#
loop_
_entity_poly.entity_id
_entity_poly.type
_entity_poly.pdbx_seq_one_letter_code
_entity_poly.pdbx_strand_id
1 'polypeptide(L)'
;MRRLWSIAIAALAPLALVSASRGVAAQEAAPALSSARVTAQVVGGTLAAPIAFFGTGIATKRIARAMGASDERAGRAAYVGAYTGSWLAAAAVPAAIAGDGRFPAALGGSAVGMLAAAGLVRVGNWRYDADRRACGPLCWTMGALVFALPGIGATIAYDQSRR
;
A
#
# COMPACT_ATOMS: atom_id res chain seq x y z
N MET A 1 2.80 28.56 -23.53
CA MET A 1 2.25 28.17 -22.21
C MET A 1 0.83 27.63 -22.33
N ARG A 2 0.61 26.50 -23.04
CA ARG A 2 -0.75 25.93 -23.27
C ARG A 2 -0.83 24.40 -23.25
N ARG A 3 0.23 23.70 -22.81
CA ARG A 3 0.33 22.22 -22.88
C ARG A 3 0.49 21.50 -21.53
N LEU A 4 0.32 22.20 -20.40
CA LEU A 4 0.47 21.62 -19.05
C LEU A 4 -0.85 21.17 -18.40
N TRP A 5 -2.00 21.46 -19.01
CA TRP A 5 -3.31 21.15 -18.44
C TRP A 5 -3.85 19.76 -18.80
N SER A 6 -3.27 19.07 -19.80
CA SER A 6 -3.82 17.80 -20.29
C SER A 6 -3.39 16.57 -19.48
N ILE A 7 -2.40 16.67 -18.59
CA ILE A 7 -1.90 15.52 -17.82
C ILE A 7 -2.71 15.32 -16.52
N ALA A 8 -3.36 16.36 -16.01
CA ALA A 8 -4.16 16.28 -14.78
C ALA A 8 -5.48 15.50 -14.96
N ILE A 9 -5.98 15.35 -16.19
CA ILE A 9 -7.25 14.67 -16.47
C ILE A 9 -7.04 13.17 -16.72
N ALA A 10 -5.85 12.75 -17.18
CA ALA A 10 -5.57 11.35 -17.53
C ALA A 10 -5.42 10.43 -16.30
N ALA A 11 -5.11 10.96 -15.11
CA ALA A 11 -5.00 10.18 -13.88
C ALA A 11 -6.34 9.93 -13.17
N LEU A 12 -7.38 10.70 -13.48
CA LEU A 12 -8.73 10.56 -12.89
C LEU A 12 -9.68 9.71 -13.76
N ALA A 13 -9.38 9.55 -15.05
CA ALA A 13 -10.19 8.76 -15.97
C ALA A 13 -10.37 7.27 -15.59
N PRO A 14 -9.34 6.52 -15.12
CA PRO A 14 -9.55 5.12 -14.76
C PRO A 14 -10.35 4.94 -13.46
N LEU A 15 -10.38 5.95 -12.57
CA LEU A 15 -11.20 5.93 -11.34
C LEU A 15 -12.68 6.23 -11.63
N ALA A 16 -12.96 7.10 -12.61
CA ALA A 16 -14.33 7.42 -13.02
C ALA A 16 -14.99 6.27 -13.82
N LEU A 17 -14.21 5.56 -14.65
CA LEU A 17 -14.71 4.46 -15.48
C LEU A 17 -15.08 3.19 -14.68
N VAL A 18 -14.43 2.93 -13.53
CA VAL A 18 -14.81 1.82 -12.64
C VAL A 18 -16.06 2.15 -11.80
N SER A 19 -16.37 3.44 -11.61
CA SER A 19 -17.49 3.91 -10.78
C SER A 19 -18.83 3.95 -11.53
N ALA A 20 -18.82 4.04 -12.86
CA ALA A 20 -20.01 4.30 -13.65
C ALA A 20 -20.79 3.05 -14.11
N SER A 21 -20.26 1.83 -13.93
CA SER A 21 -20.78 0.64 -14.61
C SER A 21 -21.48 -0.40 -13.71
N ARG A 22 -21.87 -0.10 -12.47
CA ARG A 22 -22.60 -1.07 -11.63
C ARG A 22 -23.84 -0.45 -11.02
N GLY A 23 -24.91 -0.51 -11.81
CA GLY A 23 -26.25 -0.06 -11.46
C GLY A 23 -26.86 -0.81 -10.27
N VAL A 24 -27.55 -0.03 -9.43
CA VAL A 24 -28.92 -0.22 -8.94
C VAL A 24 -29.51 -1.65 -9.08
N ALA A 25 -29.02 -2.62 -8.31
CA ALA A 25 -29.77 -3.82 -7.90
C ALA A 25 -28.88 -4.71 -7.03
N ALA A 26 -28.94 -4.54 -5.71
CA ALA A 26 -28.64 -5.54 -4.67
C ALA A 26 -28.45 -4.81 -3.33
N GLN A 27 -29.56 -4.34 -2.77
CA GLN A 27 -29.59 -3.67 -1.46
C GLN A 27 -30.36 -4.56 -0.49
N GLU A 28 -29.89 -5.79 -0.27
CA GLU A 28 -30.41 -6.67 0.79
C GLU A 28 -29.25 -7.27 1.59
N ALA A 29 -29.16 -6.83 2.85
CA ALA A 29 -28.53 -7.50 3.99
C ALA A 29 -27.00 -7.71 4.01
N ALA A 30 -26.20 -6.73 3.57
CA ALA A 30 -24.84 -6.54 4.10
C ALA A 30 -24.77 -5.16 4.78
N PRO A 31 -24.19 -5.00 6.00
CA PRO A 31 -24.02 -3.68 6.60
C PRO A 31 -23.30 -2.76 5.60
N ALA A 32 -23.95 -1.65 5.27
CA ALA A 32 -23.52 -0.78 4.19
C ALA A 32 -22.05 -0.36 4.35
N LEU A 33 -21.29 -0.43 3.26
CA LEU A 33 -19.92 0.07 3.17
C LEU A 33 -19.92 1.58 3.47
N SER A 34 -19.67 1.96 4.72
CA SER A 34 -19.51 3.36 5.10
C SER A 34 -18.20 3.90 4.53
N SER A 35 -18.26 5.06 3.88
CA SER A 35 -17.09 5.81 3.42
C SER A 35 -16.09 6.07 4.55
N ALA A 36 -16.57 6.22 5.79
CA ALA A 36 -15.74 6.36 6.98
C ALA A 36 -14.90 5.11 7.25
N ARG A 37 -15.46 3.91 7.01
CA ARG A 37 -14.73 2.65 7.18
C ARG A 37 -13.63 2.49 6.15
N VAL A 38 -13.94 2.73 4.87
CA VAL A 38 -12.94 2.67 3.79
C VAL A 38 -11.81 3.65 4.06
N THR A 39 -12.16 4.88 4.47
CA THR A 39 -11.18 5.91 4.86
C THR A 39 -10.32 5.44 6.02
N ALA A 40 -10.92 4.89 7.08
CA ALA A 40 -10.19 4.37 8.24
C ALA A 40 -9.25 3.22 7.86
N GLN A 41 -9.67 2.34 6.95
CA GLN A 41 -8.83 1.23 6.49
C GLN A 41 -7.63 1.71 5.66
N VAL A 42 -7.84 2.67 4.75
CA VAL A 42 -6.75 3.23 3.93
C VAL A 42 -5.78 4.04 4.79
N VAL A 43 -6.28 4.95 5.63
CA VAL A 43 -5.45 5.77 6.53
C VAL A 43 -4.72 4.88 7.53
N GLY A 44 -5.44 3.93 8.15
CA GLY A 44 -4.86 2.97 9.07
C GLY A 44 -3.77 2.14 8.41
N GLY A 45 -4.00 1.62 7.20
CA GLY A 45 -3.00 0.86 6.43
C GLY A 45 -1.78 1.68 6.07
N THR A 46 -1.99 2.93 5.65
CA THR A 46 -0.92 3.87 5.28
C THR A 46 -0.02 4.22 6.47
N LEU A 47 -0.57 4.28 7.69
CA LEU A 47 0.18 4.55 8.91
C LEU A 47 0.81 3.28 9.51
N ALA A 48 0.10 2.14 9.44
CA ALA A 48 0.58 0.87 9.96
C ALA A 48 1.80 0.35 9.19
N ALA A 49 1.81 0.53 7.86
CA ALA A 49 2.89 0.06 7.00
C ALA A 49 4.29 0.61 7.39
N PRO A 50 4.54 1.93 7.52
CA PRO A 50 5.85 2.44 7.90
C PRO A 50 6.23 2.05 9.34
N ILE A 51 5.27 2.00 10.28
CA ILE A 51 5.53 1.56 11.66
C ILE A 51 6.04 0.11 11.65
N ALA A 52 5.33 -0.76 10.93
CA ALA A 52 5.71 -2.16 10.78
C ALA A 52 7.03 -2.31 10.03
N PHE A 53 7.30 -1.49 9.01
CA PHE A 53 8.57 -1.48 8.27
C PHE A 53 9.76 -1.34 9.21
N PHE A 54 9.77 -0.27 10.01
CA PHE A 54 10.87 -0.01 10.93
C PHE A 54 10.91 -1.03 12.07
N GLY A 55 9.77 -1.35 12.68
CA GLY A 55 9.69 -2.28 13.80
C GLY A 55 10.20 -3.68 13.43
N THR A 56 9.70 -4.24 12.33
CA THR A 56 10.12 -5.57 11.86
C THR A 56 11.55 -5.57 11.33
N GLY A 57 11.98 -4.52 10.61
CA GLY A 57 13.37 -4.41 10.17
C GLY A 57 14.37 -4.42 11.32
N ILE A 58 14.11 -3.65 12.39
CA ILE A 58 14.94 -3.62 13.59
C ILE A 58 14.93 -4.98 14.29
N ALA A 59 13.76 -5.58 14.49
CA ALA A 59 13.62 -6.88 15.14
C ALA A 59 14.36 -7.98 14.37
N THR A 60 14.15 -8.07 13.05
CA THR A 60 14.82 -9.05 12.19
C THR A 60 16.33 -8.84 12.18
N LYS A 61 16.83 -7.60 12.15
CA LYS A 61 18.27 -7.32 12.24
C LYS A 61 18.86 -7.85 13.55
N ARG A 62 18.17 -7.62 14.68
CA ARG A 62 18.61 -8.07 16.00
C ARG A 62 18.65 -9.60 16.09
N ILE A 63 17.62 -10.27 15.58
CA ILE A 63 17.53 -11.73 15.55
C ILE A 63 18.66 -12.31 14.68
N ALA A 64 18.86 -11.76 13.47
CA ALA A 64 19.90 -12.23 12.56
C ALA A 64 21.32 -12.07 13.17
N ARG A 65 21.59 -10.94 13.83
CA ARG A 65 22.86 -10.73 14.56
C ARG A 65 23.02 -11.69 15.73
N ALA A 66 21.96 -11.94 16.50
CA ALA A 66 21.99 -12.90 17.60
C ALA A 66 22.27 -14.34 17.11
N MET A 67 21.88 -14.65 15.87
CA MET A 67 22.19 -15.91 15.19
C MET A 67 23.58 -15.95 14.54
N GLY A 68 24.42 -14.94 14.75
CA GLY A 68 25.78 -14.88 14.20
C GLY A 68 25.86 -14.47 12.72
N ALA A 69 24.81 -13.90 12.13
CA ALA A 69 24.89 -13.36 10.79
C ALA A 69 25.83 -12.15 10.72
N SER A 70 26.59 -12.03 9.63
CA SER A 70 27.38 -10.83 9.35
C SER A 70 26.48 -9.61 9.20
N ASP A 71 27.03 -8.41 9.41
CA ASP A 71 26.25 -7.17 9.34
C ASP A 71 25.56 -6.94 7.99
N GLU A 72 26.20 -7.35 6.90
CA GLU A 72 25.61 -7.30 5.56
C GLU A 72 24.43 -8.26 5.42
N ARG A 73 24.58 -9.51 5.90
CA ARG A 73 23.49 -10.51 5.88
C ARG A 73 22.34 -10.10 6.80
N ALA A 74 22.64 -9.60 7.99
CA ALA A 74 21.65 -9.09 8.92
C ALA A 74 20.92 -7.86 8.34
N GLY A 75 21.62 -6.99 7.62
CA GLY A 75 21.02 -5.87 6.90
C GLY A 75 20.07 -6.32 5.79
N ARG A 76 20.46 -7.33 5.00
CA ARG A 76 19.60 -7.90 3.96
C ARG A 76 18.35 -8.57 4.56
N ALA A 77 18.53 -9.36 5.62
CA ALA A 77 17.43 -9.98 6.35
C ALA A 77 16.48 -8.92 6.94
N ALA A 78 17.03 -7.84 7.51
CA ALA A 78 16.25 -6.72 8.03
C ALA A 78 15.39 -6.07 6.94
N TYR A 79 15.92 -5.91 5.73
CA TYR A 79 15.18 -5.32 4.62
C TYR A 79 14.02 -6.22 4.19
N VAL A 80 14.26 -7.53 4.07
CA VAL A 80 13.20 -8.52 3.78
C VAL A 80 12.14 -8.54 4.89
N GLY A 81 12.58 -8.51 6.15
CA GLY A 81 11.70 -8.44 7.32
C GLY A 81 10.83 -7.18 7.30
N ALA A 82 11.43 -6.02 7.01
CA ALA A 82 10.75 -4.74 6.92
C ALA A 82 9.61 -4.73 5.88
N TYR A 83 9.90 -5.19 4.66
CA TYR A 83 8.87 -5.28 3.61
C TYR A 83 7.78 -6.31 3.95
N THR A 84 8.17 -7.47 4.47
CA THR A 84 7.22 -8.50 4.90
C THR A 84 6.30 -7.98 5.99
N GLY A 85 6.86 -7.30 7.00
CA GLY A 85 6.10 -6.69 8.09
C GLY A 85 5.12 -5.62 7.60
N SER A 86 5.57 -4.77 6.69
CA SER A 86 4.72 -3.72 6.09
C SER A 86 3.56 -4.30 5.30
N TRP A 87 3.83 -5.35 4.51
CA TRP A 87 2.83 -6.05 3.73
C TRP A 87 1.76 -6.68 4.62
N LEU A 88 2.17 -7.38 5.68
CA LEU A 88 1.28 -7.98 6.66
C LEU A 88 0.48 -6.93 7.42
N ALA A 89 1.10 -5.83 7.84
CA ALA A 89 0.42 -4.76 8.56
C ALA A 89 -0.66 -4.09 7.71
N ALA A 90 -0.37 -3.81 6.43
CA ALA A 90 -1.36 -3.27 5.50
C ALA A 90 -2.55 -4.22 5.30
N ALA A 91 -2.33 -5.53 5.28
CA ALA A 91 -3.39 -6.55 5.19
C ALA A 91 -4.19 -6.71 6.50
N ALA A 92 -3.54 -6.51 7.65
CA ALA A 92 -4.15 -6.69 8.96
C ALA A 92 -5.18 -5.59 9.27
N VAL A 93 -4.98 -4.37 8.76
CA VAL A 93 -5.87 -3.24 9.08
C VAL A 93 -7.32 -3.47 8.62
N PRO A 94 -7.61 -3.82 7.35
CA PRO A 94 -8.98 -4.14 6.94
C PRO A 94 -9.61 -5.26 7.77
N ALA A 95 -8.85 -6.31 8.06
CA ALA A 95 -9.32 -7.45 8.85
C ALA A 95 -9.61 -7.08 10.31
N ALA A 96 -8.77 -6.26 10.94
CA ALA A 96 -8.94 -5.81 12.32
C ALA A 96 -10.14 -4.86 12.48
N ILE A 97 -10.34 -3.95 11.53
CA ILE A 97 -11.49 -3.02 11.54
C ILE A 97 -12.81 -3.77 11.29
N ALA A 98 -12.75 -4.91 10.62
CA ALA A 98 -13.91 -5.65 10.17
C ALA A 98 -14.37 -6.83 11.04
N GLY A 99 -13.41 -7.60 11.55
CA GLY A 99 -13.65 -8.78 12.38
C GLY A 99 -14.22 -10.02 11.67
N ASP A 100 -14.17 -10.14 10.34
CA ASP A 100 -14.94 -11.18 9.59
C ASP A 100 -14.08 -12.22 8.84
N GLY A 101 -12.82 -12.41 9.22
CA GLY A 101 -11.99 -13.53 8.76
C GLY A 101 -11.45 -13.45 7.32
N ARG A 102 -11.71 -12.36 6.57
CA ARG A 102 -11.28 -12.19 5.17
C ARG A 102 -9.84 -11.68 5.02
N PHE A 103 -9.00 -11.98 5.99
CA PHE A 103 -7.58 -11.63 5.97
C PHE A 103 -6.84 -12.15 4.72
N PRO A 104 -7.10 -13.38 4.20
CA PRO A 104 -6.45 -13.85 2.98
C PRO A 104 -6.71 -12.96 1.75
N ALA A 105 -7.92 -12.41 1.61
CA ALA A 105 -8.25 -11.48 0.53
C ALA A 105 -7.51 -10.14 0.69
N ALA A 106 -7.50 -9.59 1.91
CA ALA A 106 -6.73 -8.37 2.22
C ALA A 106 -5.23 -8.57 1.99
N LEU A 107 -4.70 -9.76 2.31
CA LEU A 107 -3.32 -10.13 2.12
C LEU A 107 -2.94 -10.19 0.63
N GLY A 108 -3.79 -10.81 -0.19
CA GLY A 108 -3.65 -10.83 -1.64
C GLY A 108 -3.68 -9.42 -2.24
N GLY A 109 -4.63 -8.59 -1.80
CA GLY A 109 -4.71 -7.19 -2.22
C GLY A 109 -3.47 -6.37 -1.83
N SER A 110 -2.98 -6.56 -0.60
CA SER A 110 -1.75 -5.92 -0.11
C SER A 110 -0.53 -6.33 -0.94
N ALA A 111 -0.47 -7.58 -1.39
CA ALA A 111 0.61 -8.07 -2.24
C ALA A 111 0.60 -7.36 -3.61
N VAL A 112 -0.59 -7.21 -4.22
CA VAL A 112 -0.75 -6.45 -5.47
C VAL A 112 -0.36 -4.98 -5.26
N GLY A 113 -0.76 -4.37 -4.15
CA GLY A 113 -0.36 -3.01 -3.81
C GLY A 113 1.16 -2.84 -3.61
N MET A 114 1.83 -3.85 -3.02
CA MET A 114 3.30 -3.88 -2.91
C MET A 114 3.98 -3.98 -4.28
N LEU A 115 3.44 -4.76 -5.21
CA LEU A 115 3.96 -4.83 -6.58
C LEU A 115 3.80 -3.47 -7.29
N ALA A 116 2.67 -2.80 -7.11
CA ALA A 116 2.46 -1.45 -7.62
C ALA A 116 3.46 -0.46 -7.01
N ALA A 117 3.71 -0.54 -5.70
CA ALA A 117 4.70 0.28 -5.02
C ALA A 117 6.12 0.02 -5.53
N ALA A 118 6.49 -1.24 -5.78
CA ALA A 118 7.77 -1.60 -6.39
C ALA A 118 7.92 -1.02 -7.81
N GLY A 119 6.85 -1.06 -8.60
CA GLY A 119 6.80 -0.39 -9.90
C GLY A 119 7.00 1.12 -9.79
N LEU A 120 6.34 1.76 -8.82
CA LEU A 120 6.47 3.20 -8.57
C LEU A 120 7.91 3.59 -8.20
N VAL A 121 8.56 2.82 -7.31
CA VAL A 121 9.97 3.04 -6.96
C VAL A 121 10.87 2.88 -8.18
N ARG A 122 10.62 1.87 -9.02
CA ARG A 122 11.42 1.64 -10.23
C ARG A 122 11.28 2.78 -11.23
N VAL A 123 10.08 3.30 -11.43
CA VAL A 123 9.82 4.48 -12.28
C VAL A 123 10.49 5.73 -11.69
N GLY A 124 10.40 5.93 -10.37
CA GLY A 124 11.03 7.05 -9.69
C GLY A 124 12.55 7.04 -9.85
N ASN A 125 13.18 5.88 -9.63
CA ASN A 125 14.61 5.71 -9.84
C ASN A 125 14.97 5.98 -11.30
N TRP A 126 14.27 5.40 -12.27
CA TRP A 126 14.54 5.64 -13.69
C TRP A 126 14.43 7.13 -14.08
N ARG A 127 13.43 7.84 -13.53
CA ARG A 127 13.15 9.23 -13.88
C ARG A 127 14.07 10.23 -13.19
N TYR A 128 14.51 9.93 -11.97
CA TYR A 128 15.20 10.88 -11.07
C TYR A 128 16.57 10.38 -10.58
N ASP A 129 17.15 9.34 -11.19
CA ASP A 129 18.46 8.80 -10.77
C ASP A 129 19.57 9.84 -10.84
N ALA A 130 19.58 10.62 -11.93
CA ALA A 130 20.63 11.60 -12.22
C ALA A 130 20.53 12.87 -11.36
N ASP A 131 19.33 13.22 -10.86
CA ASP A 131 19.14 14.41 -10.05
C ASP A 131 18.03 14.25 -9.00
N ARG A 132 18.42 13.68 -7.86
CA ARG A 132 17.52 13.50 -6.70
C ARG A 132 17.07 14.83 -6.09
N ARG A 133 17.78 15.94 -6.32
CA ARG A 133 17.41 17.27 -5.81
C ARG A 133 16.28 17.88 -6.63
N ALA A 134 16.22 17.59 -7.93
CA ALA A 134 15.14 18.01 -8.82
C ALA A 134 13.78 17.36 -8.48
N CYS A 135 13.78 16.25 -7.74
CA CYS A 135 12.57 15.52 -7.36
C CYS A 135 11.70 16.26 -6.32
N GLY A 136 12.31 17.12 -5.49
CA GLY A 136 11.62 18.02 -4.55
C GLY A 136 10.40 17.40 -3.83
N PRO A 137 9.23 18.07 -3.84
CA PRO A 137 8.02 17.57 -3.17
C PRO A 137 7.45 16.29 -3.82
N LEU A 138 7.83 15.98 -5.06
CA LEU A 138 7.33 14.83 -5.79
C LEU A 138 7.88 13.51 -5.21
N CYS A 139 9.13 13.51 -4.75
CA CYS A 139 9.70 12.37 -4.03
C CYS A 139 8.97 12.07 -2.72
N TRP A 140 8.51 13.10 -2.01
CA TRP A 140 7.68 12.92 -0.81
C TRP A 140 6.35 12.27 -1.15
N THR A 141 5.68 12.73 -2.22
CA THR A 141 4.43 12.10 -2.66
C THR A 141 4.63 10.66 -3.13
N MET A 142 5.72 10.35 -3.83
CA MET A 142 6.04 8.98 -4.23
C MET A 142 6.31 8.10 -3.01
N GLY A 143 7.06 8.61 -2.02
CA GLY A 143 7.30 7.91 -0.75
C GLY A 143 6.00 7.61 0.00
N ALA A 144 5.08 8.59 0.09
CA ALA A 144 3.77 8.38 0.69
C ALA A 144 2.95 7.32 -0.07
N LEU A 145 2.94 7.37 -1.40
CA LEU A 145 2.25 6.40 -2.24
C LEU A 145 2.80 4.97 -2.07
N VAL A 146 4.10 4.81 -1.89
CA VAL A 146 4.72 3.49 -1.64
C VAL A 146 4.12 2.82 -0.40
N PHE A 147 3.79 3.58 0.65
CA PHE A 147 3.15 3.04 1.86
C PHE A 147 1.62 2.97 1.77
N ALA A 148 1.00 3.84 0.98
CA ALA A 148 -0.45 3.83 0.79
C ALA A 148 -0.93 2.71 -0.13
N LEU A 149 -0.19 2.39 -1.20
CA LEU A 149 -0.58 1.42 -2.23
C LEU A 149 -0.89 0.01 -1.68
N PRO A 150 -0.08 -0.58 -0.77
CA PRO A 150 -0.42 -1.83 -0.10
C PRO A 150 -1.75 -1.75 0.66
N GLY A 151 -1.97 -0.67 1.42
CA GLY A 151 -3.21 -0.46 2.16
C GLY A 151 -4.43 -0.34 1.24
N ILE A 152 -4.31 0.42 0.15
CA ILE A 152 -5.36 0.56 -0.87
C ILE A 152 -5.69 -0.80 -1.50
N GLY A 153 -4.69 -1.55 -1.92
CA GLY A 153 -4.86 -2.88 -2.49
C GLY A 153 -5.56 -3.82 -1.51
N ALA A 154 -5.14 -3.81 -0.24
CA ALA A 154 -5.73 -4.61 0.83
C ALA A 154 -7.22 -4.27 1.02
N THR A 155 -7.56 -2.99 1.14
CA THR A 155 -8.93 -2.50 1.27
C THR A 155 -9.81 -2.93 0.09
N ILE A 156 -9.35 -2.73 -1.15
CA ILE A 156 -10.11 -3.08 -2.36
C ILE A 156 -10.39 -4.58 -2.42
N ALA A 157 -9.37 -5.42 -2.27
CA ALA A 157 -9.53 -6.87 -2.35
C ALA A 157 -10.40 -7.40 -1.20
N TYR A 158 -10.21 -6.83 -0.01
CA TYR A 158 -11.04 -7.14 1.15
C TYR A 158 -12.52 -6.82 0.87
N ASP A 159 -12.85 -5.63 0.38
CA ASP A 159 -14.23 -5.23 0.08
C ASP A 159 -14.83 -5.99 -1.10
N GLN A 160 -14.04 -6.32 -2.12
CA GLN A 160 -14.47 -7.16 -3.23
C GLN A 160 -14.86 -8.56 -2.77
N SER A 161 -14.14 -9.14 -1.81
CA SER A 161 -14.48 -10.47 -1.31
C SER A 161 -15.86 -10.53 -0.63
N ARG A 162 -16.41 -9.38 -0.20
CA ARG A 162 -17.70 -9.26 0.52
C ARG A 162 -18.92 -9.16 -0.38
N ARG A 163 -18.69 -8.94 -1.67
CA ARG A 163 -19.74 -8.90 -2.70
C ARG A 163 -19.90 -10.28 -3.30
#